data_AF-U7QTL9-F1
#
_entry.id   AF-U7QTL9-F1
#
_cell.length_a   1.000
_cell.length_b   1.000
_cell.length_c   1.000
_cell.angle_alpha   90.00
_cell.angle_beta   90.00
_cell.angle_gamma   90.00
#
_symmetry.space_group_name_H-M   'P 1'
#
loop_
_entity.id
_entity.type
_entity.pdbx_description
1 polymer ?
#
loop_
_entity_poly.entity_id
_entity_poly.type
_entity_poly.pdbx_seq_one_letter_code
_entity_poly.pdbx_strand_id
1 'polypeptide(L)'
;MSYLTAPESIKAVIYQLSSAQTLWLDTEVADYKNKPRLSLIQVLTTPNEIKSDHLYLFDVLDQPELTTLFIENIMANPAIEKVFHNANYDLKFLGKKQSKNVTCTLVMAKKIPYYLLPVPNYQLKTLATQLGDFTNIDKQEQSSDWGQRPLTEKQLEYAQMDVVYLAQIHQCLLKLQPLAAPDPTTEDLNKLATRYQEIAHQWKQLDSEITHIQDRLKQAMKTQHVDQTDSFKLSSSQRKTLKTTFAQLSEFVQTQNLELDFPLTLTQALQKQLGETIQQLPTQEENTTVWRLIPKAKDHNSESEFPPF
;
A
#
# COMPACT_ATOMS: atom_id res chain seq x y z
N MET A 1 -26.76 -15.69 -6.18
CA MET A 1 -25.58 -16.02 -5.35
C MET A 1 -25.97 -17.17 -4.43
N SER A 2 -25.01 -17.98 -4.00
CA SER A 2 -25.25 -19.11 -3.08
C SER A 2 -24.74 -18.77 -1.68
N TYR A 3 -25.64 -18.36 -0.78
CA TYR A 3 -25.33 -18.20 0.65
C TYR A 3 -25.45 -19.55 1.35
N LEU A 4 -24.32 -20.10 1.79
CA LEU A 4 -24.23 -21.43 2.38
C LEU A 4 -23.94 -21.34 3.88
N THR A 5 -24.82 -21.95 4.67
CA THR A 5 -24.71 -22.00 6.14
C THR A 5 -24.48 -23.40 6.68
N ALA A 6 -24.84 -24.44 5.90
CA ALA A 6 -24.66 -25.83 6.32
C ALA A 6 -23.20 -26.28 6.09
N PRO A 7 -22.51 -26.83 7.11
CA PRO A 7 -21.12 -27.26 6.99
C PRO A 7 -20.87 -28.21 5.81
N GLU A 8 -21.73 -29.21 5.62
CA GLU A 8 -21.57 -30.20 4.54
C GLU A 8 -21.68 -29.58 3.15
N SER A 9 -22.58 -28.60 2.95
CA SER A 9 -22.70 -27.87 1.70
C SER A 9 -21.45 -27.02 1.42
N ILE A 10 -20.92 -26.35 2.45
CA ILE A 10 -19.70 -25.54 2.33
C ILE A 10 -18.51 -26.44 1.98
N LYS A 11 -18.33 -27.57 2.68
CA LYS A 11 -17.25 -28.54 2.39
C LYS A 11 -17.30 -29.04 0.95
N ALA A 12 -18.48 -29.44 0.47
CA ALA A 12 -18.66 -29.93 -0.89
C ALA A 12 -18.22 -28.89 -1.93
N VAL A 13 -18.60 -27.62 -1.74
CA VAL A 13 -18.18 -26.55 -2.64
C VAL A 13 -16.69 -26.26 -2.51
N ILE A 14 -16.09 -26.26 -1.32
CA ILE A 14 -14.64 -26.09 -1.15
C ILE A 14 -13.86 -27.13 -1.97
N TYR A 15 -14.29 -28.40 -1.93
CA TYR A 15 -13.67 -29.44 -2.74
C TYR A 15 -13.85 -29.21 -4.25
N GLN A 16 -15.03 -28.79 -4.68
CA GLN A 16 -15.26 -28.42 -6.08
C GLN A 16 -14.35 -27.26 -6.53
N LEU A 17 -14.15 -26.25 -5.68
CA LEU A 17 -13.33 -25.08 -5.98
C LEU A 17 -11.82 -25.38 -6.00
N SER A 18 -11.39 -26.53 -5.49
CA SER A 18 -9.97 -26.94 -5.49
C SER A 18 -9.38 -27.10 -6.90
N SER A 19 -10.22 -27.22 -7.93
CA SER A 19 -9.82 -27.28 -9.34
C SER A 19 -9.95 -25.95 -10.09
N ALA A 20 -10.30 -24.85 -9.42
CA ALA A 20 -10.40 -23.54 -10.04
C ALA A 20 -9.00 -23.01 -10.45
N GLN A 21 -8.94 -22.18 -11.49
CA GLN A 21 -7.69 -21.54 -11.89
C GLN A 21 -7.44 -20.24 -11.11
N THR A 22 -8.49 -19.43 -10.96
CA THR A 22 -8.45 -18.16 -10.23
C THR A 22 -9.69 -18.04 -9.38
N LEU A 23 -9.53 -17.54 -8.16
CA LEU A 23 -10.62 -17.21 -7.25
C LEU A 23 -10.45 -15.77 -6.78
N TRP A 24 -11.52 -15.00 -6.85
CA TRP A 24 -11.59 -13.66 -6.24
C TRP A 24 -12.25 -13.80 -4.88
N LEU A 25 -11.51 -13.37 -3.86
CA LEU A 25 -11.80 -13.66 -2.47
C LEU A 25 -11.87 -12.37 -1.67
N ASP A 26 -12.79 -12.37 -0.71
CA ASP A 26 -12.87 -11.36 0.34
C ASP A 26 -13.27 -12.02 1.66
N THR A 27 -13.19 -11.28 2.77
CA THR A 27 -13.66 -11.77 4.07
C THR A 27 -14.39 -10.70 4.89
N GLU A 28 -15.34 -11.15 5.71
CA GLU A 28 -15.97 -10.31 6.74
C GLU A 28 -15.71 -10.85 8.14
N VAL A 29 -15.58 -9.91 9.09
CA VAL A 29 -15.08 -10.20 10.44
C VAL A 29 -16.04 -9.66 11.49
N ALA A 30 -16.51 -10.55 12.37
CA ALA A 30 -17.28 -10.19 13.56
C ALA A 30 -16.36 -9.69 14.70
N ASP A 31 -16.91 -8.89 15.61
CA ASP A 31 -16.24 -8.43 16.84
C ASP A 31 -14.89 -7.74 16.63
N TYR A 32 -14.75 -6.96 15.55
CA TYR A 32 -13.48 -6.37 15.09
C TYR A 32 -12.67 -5.63 16.17
N LYS A 33 -13.34 -4.97 17.14
CA LYS A 33 -12.67 -4.21 18.21
C LYS A 33 -12.13 -5.05 19.36
N ASN A 34 -12.66 -6.26 19.56
CA ASN A 34 -12.38 -7.08 20.73
C ASN A 34 -11.56 -8.31 20.34
N LYS A 35 -12.26 -9.38 19.94
CA LYS A 35 -11.68 -10.65 19.52
C LYS A 35 -12.21 -10.95 18.11
N PRO A 36 -11.53 -10.45 17.07
CA PRO A 36 -11.95 -10.63 15.69
C PRO A 36 -12.18 -12.11 15.35
N ARG A 37 -13.37 -12.43 14.81
CA ARG A 37 -13.74 -13.78 14.37
C ARG A 37 -14.09 -13.72 12.89
N LEU A 38 -13.52 -14.63 12.09
CA LEU A 38 -13.89 -14.75 10.69
C LEU A 38 -15.36 -15.16 10.62
N SER A 39 -16.17 -14.37 9.92
CA SER A 39 -17.62 -14.55 9.86
C SER A 39 -18.06 -15.08 8.50
N LEU A 40 -17.54 -14.48 7.44
CA LEU A 40 -17.91 -14.81 6.06
C LEU A 40 -16.66 -14.92 5.19
N ILE A 41 -16.67 -15.86 4.26
CA ILE A 41 -15.72 -15.93 3.15
C ILE A 41 -16.51 -15.79 1.85
N GLN A 42 -16.16 -14.80 1.04
CA GLN A 42 -16.76 -14.58 -0.26
C GLN A 42 -15.87 -15.17 -1.35
N VAL A 43 -16.48 -15.86 -2.31
CA VAL A 43 -15.76 -16.47 -3.42
C VAL A 43 -16.50 -16.21 -4.73
N LEU A 44 -15.79 -15.59 -5.68
CA LEU A 44 -16.19 -15.55 -7.08
C LEU A 44 -15.26 -16.41 -7.92
N THR A 45 -15.84 -17.19 -8.83
CA THR A 45 -15.12 -18.16 -9.67
C THR A 45 -14.93 -17.70 -11.12
N THR A 46 -15.74 -16.75 -11.58
CA THR A 46 -15.69 -16.22 -12.95
C THR A 46 -15.80 -14.69 -12.94
N PRO A 47 -14.92 -13.96 -13.64
CA PRO A 47 -14.72 -12.54 -13.40
C PRO A 47 -15.79 -11.58 -13.95
N ASN A 48 -16.86 -12.06 -14.58
CA ASN A 48 -17.90 -11.20 -15.19
C ASN A 48 -19.32 -11.78 -15.06
N GLU A 49 -19.53 -12.80 -14.23
CA GLU A 49 -20.85 -13.39 -14.04
C GLU A 49 -21.38 -13.11 -12.63
N ILE A 50 -22.43 -12.30 -12.55
CA ILE A 50 -23.22 -12.08 -11.32
C ILE A 50 -24.24 -13.22 -11.12
N LYS A 51 -24.20 -14.26 -11.99
CA LYS A 51 -25.08 -15.42 -11.86
C LYS A 51 -24.77 -16.19 -10.59
N SER A 52 -25.82 -16.83 -10.06
CA SER A 52 -25.81 -17.42 -8.72
C SER A 52 -24.88 -18.61 -8.53
N ASP A 53 -24.50 -19.27 -9.61
CA ASP A 53 -23.69 -20.49 -9.68
C ASP A 53 -22.17 -20.23 -9.60
N HIS A 54 -21.74 -18.99 -9.76
CA HIS A 54 -20.32 -18.62 -9.75
C HIS A 54 -19.89 -17.84 -8.50
N LEU A 55 -20.84 -17.47 -7.66
CA LEU A 55 -20.63 -16.67 -6.45
C LEU A 55 -21.14 -17.39 -5.21
N TYR A 56 -20.24 -17.55 -4.24
CA TYR A 56 -20.49 -18.25 -2.99
C TYR A 56 -20.20 -17.34 -1.80
N LEU A 57 -21.08 -17.36 -0.81
CA LEU A 57 -20.89 -16.73 0.48
C LEU A 57 -20.90 -17.85 1.54
N PHE A 58 -19.75 -18.17 2.12
CA PHE A 58 -19.62 -19.22 3.13
C PHE A 58 -19.73 -18.61 4.52
N ASP A 59 -20.81 -18.95 5.24
CA ASP A 59 -20.94 -18.64 6.67
C ASP A 59 -20.03 -19.56 7.48
N VAL A 60 -18.93 -18.99 7.98
CA VAL A 60 -17.90 -19.71 8.73
C VAL A 60 -17.80 -19.25 10.18
N LEU A 61 -18.74 -18.43 10.63
CA LEU A 61 -18.76 -17.91 12.00
C LEU A 61 -18.81 -19.07 12.99
N ASP A 62 -17.86 -19.07 13.93
CA ASP A 62 -17.67 -20.11 14.95
C ASP A 62 -17.47 -21.53 14.40
N GLN A 63 -17.02 -21.66 13.14
CA GLN A 63 -16.75 -22.94 12.46
C GLN A 63 -15.29 -23.03 12.01
N PRO A 64 -14.32 -23.13 12.95
CA PRO A 64 -12.89 -23.10 12.64
C PRO A 64 -12.44 -24.27 11.73
N GLU A 65 -13.14 -25.39 11.74
CA GLU A 65 -12.88 -26.54 10.87
C GLU A 65 -13.14 -26.21 9.39
N LEU A 66 -14.15 -25.39 9.07
CA LEU A 66 -14.41 -24.96 7.70
C LEU A 66 -13.34 -23.99 7.21
N THR A 67 -12.91 -23.08 8.08
CA THR A 67 -11.80 -22.17 7.76
C THR A 67 -10.51 -22.94 7.53
N THR A 68 -10.20 -23.93 8.37
CA THR A 68 -9.03 -24.80 8.21
C THR A 68 -9.08 -25.55 6.88
N LEU A 69 -10.23 -26.15 6.54
CA LEU A 69 -10.43 -26.85 5.28
C LEU A 69 -10.23 -25.91 4.07
N PHE A 70 -10.77 -24.69 4.12
CA PHE A 70 -10.58 -23.68 3.09
C PHE A 70 -9.10 -23.31 2.92
N ILE A 71 -8.37 -23.15 4.03
CA ILE A 71 -6.93 -22.86 3.99
C ILE A 71 -6.17 -24.00 3.31
N GLU A 72 -6.43 -25.24 3.69
CA GLU A 72 -5.72 -26.42 3.19
C GLU A 72 -5.98 -26.66 1.70
N ASN A 73 -7.23 -26.54 1.25
CA ASN A 73 -7.62 -26.90 -0.12
C ASN A 73 -7.48 -25.74 -1.11
N ILE A 74 -7.66 -24.50 -0.66
CA ILE A 74 -7.68 -23.31 -1.53
C ILE A 74 -6.45 -22.44 -1.32
N MET A 75 -6.24 -21.96 -0.09
CA MET A 75 -5.19 -20.96 0.17
C MET A 75 -3.79 -21.53 -0.03
N ALA A 76 -3.56 -22.75 0.48
CA ALA A 76 -2.28 -23.45 0.38
C ALA A 76 -1.98 -24.01 -1.03
N ASN A 77 -3.01 -24.18 -1.86
CA ASN A 77 -2.87 -24.75 -3.20
C ASN A 77 -2.21 -23.73 -4.16
N PRO A 78 -0.99 -23.97 -4.67
CA PRO A 78 -0.30 -23.03 -5.56
C PRO A 78 -0.90 -22.97 -6.97
N ALA A 79 -1.66 -23.98 -7.40
CA ALA A 79 -2.27 -24.02 -8.73
C ALA A 79 -3.44 -23.03 -8.88
N ILE A 80 -4.02 -22.59 -7.77
CA ILE A 80 -5.09 -21.59 -7.75
C ILE A 80 -4.47 -20.22 -7.52
N GLU A 81 -4.75 -19.25 -8.38
CA GLU A 81 -4.51 -17.84 -8.09
C GLU A 81 -5.60 -17.32 -7.16
N LYS A 82 -5.21 -16.73 -6.02
CA LYS A 82 -6.16 -16.08 -5.12
C LYS A 82 -5.99 -14.57 -5.21
N VAL A 83 -7.03 -13.90 -5.69
CA VAL A 83 -7.04 -12.46 -5.89
C VAL A 83 -7.80 -11.83 -4.72
N PHE A 84 -7.20 -10.84 -4.08
CA PHE A 84 -7.78 -10.06 -2.99
C PHE A 84 -7.57 -8.56 -3.22
N HIS A 85 -8.41 -7.72 -2.60
CA HIS A 85 -8.08 -6.32 -2.38
C HIS A 85 -7.49 -6.16 -0.98
N ASN A 86 -6.31 -5.55 -0.85
CA ASN A 86 -5.63 -5.42 0.45
C ASN A 86 -5.38 -6.78 1.17
N ALA A 87 -4.97 -7.81 0.40
CA ALA A 87 -4.80 -9.20 0.83
C ALA A 87 -4.20 -9.41 2.23
N ASN A 88 -3.23 -8.59 2.64
CA ASN A 88 -2.60 -8.68 3.96
C ASN A 88 -3.58 -8.64 5.13
N TYR A 89 -4.77 -8.06 4.94
CA TYR A 89 -5.83 -8.06 5.93
C TYR A 89 -6.46 -9.46 6.05
N ASP A 90 -7.03 -9.98 4.97
CA ASP A 90 -7.75 -11.26 4.91
C ASP A 90 -6.85 -12.46 5.22
N LEU A 91 -5.61 -12.42 4.74
CA LEU A 91 -4.63 -13.48 4.96
C LEU A 91 -4.34 -13.71 6.46
N LYS A 92 -4.59 -12.73 7.34
CA LYS A 92 -4.46 -12.94 8.80
C LYS A 92 -5.44 -14.00 9.30
N PHE A 93 -6.61 -14.09 8.69
CA PHE A 93 -7.66 -15.06 9.02
C PHE A 93 -7.59 -16.32 8.15
N LEU A 94 -7.01 -16.20 6.95
CA LEU A 94 -6.91 -17.28 5.95
C LEU A 94 -5.51 -17.92 5.83
N GLY A 95 -4.75 -17.96 6.92
CA GLY A 95 -3.49 -18.70 6.97
C GLY A 95 -2.34 -18.07 6.19
N LYS A 96 -1.95 -16.83 6.53
CA LYS A 96 -0.91 -16.03 5.84
C LYS A 96 0.36 -16.78 5.46
N LYS A 97 0.86 -17.68 6.31
CA LYS A 97 2.11 -18.42 6.06
C LYS A 97 1.92 -19.56 5.07
N GLN A 98 0.72 -20.14 5.04
CA GLN A 98 0.36 -21.25 4.17
C GLN A 98 -0.02 -20.75 2.76
N SER A 99 -0.59 -19.56 2.65
CA SER A 99 -1.11 -19.03 1.38
C SER A 99 -0.04 -18.95 0.29
N LYS A 100 -0.37 -19.49 -0.89
CA LYS A 100 0.48 -19.47 -2.10
C LYS A 100 -0.24 -18.73 -3.23
N ASN A 101 0.50 -18.26 -4.24
CA ASN A 101 -0.07 -17.67 -5.47
C ASN A 101 -1.17 -16.62 -5.17
N VAL A 102 -0.83 -15.59 -4.40
CA VAL A 102 -1.75 -14.52 -4.00
C VAL A 102 -1.46 -13.26 -4.80
N THR A 103 -2.49 -12.75 -5.46
CA THR A 103 -2.49 -11.48 -6.17
C THR A 103 -3.25 -10.43 -5.36
N CYS A 104 -2.65 -9.24 -5.19
CA CYS A 104 -3.25 -8.16 -4.41
C CYS A 104 -3.49 -6.93 -5.30
N THR A 105 -4.76 -6.62 -5.59
CA THR A 105 -5.15 -5.53 -6.48
C THR A 105 -4.76 -4.15 -5.93
N LEU A 106 -4.71 -3.97 -4.61
CA LEU A 106 -4.21 -2.75 -3.97
C LEU A 106 -2.72 -2.51 -4.30
N VAL A 107 -1.91 -3.56 -4.29
CA VAL A 107 -0.48 -3.47 -4.64
C VAL A 107 -0.31 -3.22 -6.13
N MET A 108 -1.10 -3.90 -6.97
CA MET A 108 -1.10 -3.67 -8.42
C MET A 108 -1.44 -2.20 -8.73
N ALA A 109 -2.54 -1.67 -8.19
CA ALA A 109 -3.00 -0.31 -8.45
C ALA A 109 -1.97 0.75 -8.02
N LYS A 110 -1.28 0.55 -6.89
CA LYS A 110 -0.20 1.46 -6.42
C LYS A 110 1.01 1.52 -7.34
N LYS A 111 1.23 0.50 -8.18
CA LYS A 111 2.32 0.48 -9.15
C LYS A 111 1.95 1.20 -10.45
N ILE A 112 0.66 1.49 -10.67
CA ILE A 112 0.20 2.22 -11.85
C ILE A 112 0.44 3.73 -11.62
N PRO A 113 1.17 4.42 -12.51
CA PRO A 113 1.37 5.86 -12.43
C PRO A 113 0.05 6.64 -12.42
N TYR A 114 0.04 7.76 -11.70
CA TYR A 114 -1.14 8.62 -11.55
C TYR A 114 -1.78 9.04 -12.88
N TYR A 115 -0.98 9.31 -13.92
CA TYR A 115 -1.51 9.74 -15.22
C TYR A 115 -2.24 8.61 -15.98
N LEU A 116 -2.06 7.34 -15.60
CA LEU A 116 -2.83 6.20 -16.12
C LEU A 116 -3.99 5.81 -15.20
N LEU A 117 -3.87 6.08 -13.90
CA LEU A 117 -4.89 5.79 -12.90
C LEU A 117 -5.08 6.98 -11.95
N PRO A 118 -5.81 8.03 -12.37
CA PRO A 118 -5.98 9.25 -11.59
C PRO A 118 -7.06 9.05 -10.52
N VAL A 119 -6.68 8.47 -9.39
CA VAL A 119 -7.61 8.19 -8.28
C VAL A 119 -7.17 8.89 -6.99
N PRO A 120 -8.13 9.39 -6.17
CA PRO A 120 -7.81 10.07 -4.91
C PRO A 120 -7.29 9.10 -3.84
N ASN A 121 -7.66 7.83 -3.93
CA ASN A 121 -7.14 6.74 -3.11
C ASN A 121 -7.35 5.42 -3.84
N TYR A 122 -6.72 4.36 -3.34
CA TYR A 122 -6.76 3.02 -3.94
C TYR A 122 -7.72 2.07 -3.22
N GLN A 123 -8.75 2.57 -2.54
CA GLN A 123 -9.77 1.70 -1.94
C GLN A 123 -10.55 0.94 -3.02
N LEU A 124 -10.98 -0.29 -2.73
CA LEU A 124 -11.74 -1.14 -3.66
C LEU A 124 -12.87 -0.37 -4.36
N LYS A 125 -13.69 0.32 -3.58
CA LYS A 125 -14.88 1.05 -4.10
C LYS A 125 -14.51 2.26 -4.93
N THR A 126 -13.44 2.97 -4.56
CA THR A 126 -12.90 4.07 -5.38
C THR A 126 -12.45 3.53 -6.73
N LEU A 127 -11.71 2.42 -6.73
CA LEU A 127 -11.27 1.76 -7.96
C LEU A 127 -12.46 1.22 -8.76
N ALA A 128 -13.47 0.66 -8.10
CA ALA A 128 -14.67 0.13 -8.75
C ALA A 128 -15.43 1.21 -9.51
N THR A 129 -15.58 2.41 -8.95
CA THR A 129 -16.24 3.54 -9.62
C THR A 129 -15.40 4.19 -10.72
N GLN A 130 -14.06 4.14 -10.61
CA GLN A 130 -13.17 4.81 -11.58
C GLN A 130 -12.73 3.90 -12.73
N LEU A 131 -12.54 2.61 -12.45
CA LEU A 131 -12.12 1.59 -13.42
C LEU A 131 -13.28 0.73 -13.92
N GLY A 132 -14.40 0.73 -13.21
CA GLY A 132 -15.63 0.08 -13.61
C GLY A 132 -16.76 1.08 -13.73
N ASP A 133 -17.81 0.71 -14.45
CA ASP A 133 -19.00 1.55 -14.64
C ASP A 133 -19.95 1.47 -13.42
N PHE A 134 -19.40 1.20 -12.22
CA PHE A 134 -20.19 1.05 -11.00
C PHE A 134 -20.51 2.41 -10.39
N THR A 135 -21.80 2.75 -10.45
CA THR A 135 -22.36 3.92 -9.79
C THR A 135 -23.11 3.50 -8.51
N ASN A 136 -23.21 4.40 -7.53
CA ASN A 136 -23.98 4.19 -6.29
C ASN A 136 -23.54 3.02 -5.40
N ILE A 137 -22.23 2.82 -5.22
CA ILE A 137 -21.71 1.76 -4.34
C ILE A 137 -22.05 2.06 -2.87
N ASP A 138 -22.83 1.19 -2.24
CA ASP A 138 -23.14 1.28 -0.82
C ASP A 138 -21.90 0.98 0.04
N LYS A 139 -21.64 1.84 1.04
CA LYS A 139 -20.55 1.70 2.01
C LYS A 139 -21.02 1.39 3.42
N GLN A 140 -22.33 1.41 3.67
CA GLN A 140 -22.91 1.34 5.02
C GLN A 140 -22.57 0.01 5.71
N GLU A 141 -22.63 -1.10 4.97
CA GLU A 141 -22.43 -2.43 5.54
C GLU A 141 -20.96 -2.78 5.84
N GLN A 142 -19.99 -1.96 5.42
CA GLN A 142 -18.56 -2.20 5.71
C GLN A 142 -18.26 -2.23 7.22
N SER A 143 -19.09 -1.56 8.02
CA SER A 143 -18.96 -1.48 9.47
C SER A 143 -20.15 -2.09 10.22
N SER A 144 -20.98 -2.88 9.53
CA SER A 144 -22.14 -3.52 10.15
C SER A 144 -21.72 -4.66 11.09
N ASP A 145 -22.67 -5.14 11.90
CA ASP A 145 -22.43 -6.29 12.76
C ASP A 145 -22.46 -7.58 11.94
N TRP A 146 -21.29 -8.03 11.50
CA TRP A 146 -21.12 -9.31 10.82
C TRP A 146 -21.22 -10.52 11.76
N GLY A 147 -21.36 -10.33 13.07
CA GLY A 147 -21.64 -11.40 14.04
C GLY A 147 -23.11 -11.75 14.15
N GLN A 148 -24.02 -10.90 13.65
CA GLN A 148 -25.46 -11.15 13.72
C GLN A 148 -25.90 -12.29 12.81
N ARG A 149 -26.92 -13.05 13.22
CA ARG A 149 -27.58 -14.05 12.37
C ARG A 149 -29.11 -13.98 12.55
N PRO A 150 -29.90 -14.15 11.45
CA PRO A 150 -29.44 -14.26 10.05
C PRO A 150 -28.82 -12.95 9.55
N LEU A 151 -27.92 -13.04 8.55
CA LEU A 151 -27.42 -11.85 7.86
C LEU A 151 -28.57 -11.15 7.12
N THR A 152 -28.54 -9.82 7.06
CA THR A 152 -29.55 -9.05 6.33
C THR A 152 -29.34 -9.17 4.82
N GLU A 153 -30.39 -8.91 4.05
CA GLU A 153 -30.30 -8.87 2.57
C GLU A 153 -29.23 -7.87 2.10
N LYS A 154 -29.13 -6.70 2.75
CA LYS A 154 -28.11 -5.69 2.45
C LYS A 154 -26.70 -6.18 2.70
N GLN A 155 -26.46 -6.91 3.81
CA GLN A 155 -25.15 -7.51 4.08
C GLN A 155 -24.78 -8.55 3.02
N LEU A 156 -25.73 -9.38 2.62
CA LEU A 156 -25.50 -10.39 1.58
C LEU A 156 -25.21 -9.75 0.22
N GLU A 157 -25.97 -8.72 -0.16
CA GLU A 157 -25.75 -7.96 -1.40
C GLU A 157 -24.38 -7.27 -1.38
N TYR A 158 -24.04 -6.60 -0.27
CA TYR A 158 -22.74 -5.97 -0.07
C TYR A 158 -21.59 -6.98 -0.24
N ALA A 159 -21.65 -8.11 0.48
CA ALA A 159 -20.62 -9.14 0.44
C ALA A 159 -20.44 -9.73 -0.95
N GLN A 160 -21.56 -9.94 -1.66
CA GLN A 160 -21.53 -10.37 -3.05
C GLN A 160 -20.83 -9.34 -3.94
N MET A 161 -21.14 -8.07 -3.79
CA MET A 161 -20.63 -7.04 -4.69
C MET A 161 -19.13 -6.78 -4.51
N ASP A 162 -18.56 -6.94 -3.31
CA ASP A 162 -17.13 -6.70 -3.11
C ASP A 162 -16.24 -7.65 -3.94
N VAL A 163 -16.58 -8.94 -4.07
CA VAL A 163 -15.84 -9.87 -4.95
C VAL A 163 -16.10 -9.63 -6.44
N VAL A 164 -17.27 -9.10 -6.81
CA VAL A 164 -17.59 -8.68 -8.19
C VAL A 164 -16.76 -7.47 -8.59
N TYR A 165 -16.71 -6.44 -7.74
CA TYR A 165 -15.87 -5.26 -7.93
C TYR A 165 -14.40 -5.67 -8.05
N LEU A 166 -13.95 -6.52 -7.13
CA LEU A 166 -12.57 -7.01 -7.09
C LEU A 166 -12.19 -7.70 -8.40
N ALA A 167 -13.07 -8.52 -8.97
CA ALA A 167 -12.80 -9.20 -10.23
C ALA A 167 -12.68 -8.25 -11.42
N GLN A 168 -13.60 -7.30 -11.54
CA GLN A 168 -13.54 -6.30 -12.60
C GLN A 168 -12.29 -5.42 -12.48
N ILE A 169 -11.96 -4.96 -11.26
CA ILE A 169 -10.75 -4.17 -11.01
C ILE A 169 -9.51 -4.98 -11.37
N HIS A 170 -9.45 -6.25 -10.99
CA HIS A 170 -8.33 -7.12 -11.35
C HIS A 170 -8.12 -7.16 -12.86
N GLN A 171 -9.18 -7.37 -13.64
CA GLN A 171 -9.10 -7.37 -15.11
C GLN A 171 -8.65 -6.02 -15.69
N CYS A 172 -9.16 -4.91 -15.17
CA CYS A 172 -8.73 -3.58 -15.61
C CYS A 172 -7.25 -3.32 -15.30
N LEU A 173 -6.78 -3.70 -14.10
CA LEU A 173 -5.38 -3.53 -13.71
C LEU A 173 -4.43 -4.38 -14.56
N LEU A 174 -4.82 -5.60 -14.94
CA LEU A 174 -4.03 -6.43 -15.86
C LEU A 174 -3.83 -5.78 -17.22
N LYS A 175 -4.81 -4.99 -17.71
CA LYS A 175 -4.70 -4.23 -18.97
C LYS A 175 -3.81 -3.00 -18.82
N LEU A 176 -3.81 -2.35 -17.66
CA LEU A 176 -3.02 -1.15 -17.38
C LEU A 176 -1.55 -1.47 -17.05
N GLN A 177 -1.27 -2.62 -16.46
CA GLN A 177 0.06 -2.97 -15.98
C GLN A 177 1.15 -2.94 -17.07
N PRO A 178 0.94 -3.46 -18.30
CA PRO A 178 1.91 -3.33 -19.38
C PRO A 178 2.18 -1.88 -19.81
N LEU A 179 1.16 -1.01 -19.72
CA LEU A 179 1.28 0.42 -20.07
C LEU A 179 2.07 1.21 -19.03
N ALA A 180 2.07 0.74 -17.77
CA ALA A 180 2.79 1.35 -16.66
C ALA A 180 4.29 1.01 -16.63
N ALA A 181 4.73 0.02 -17.40
CA ALA A 181 6.11 -0.43 -17.48
C ALA A 181 6.54 -0.59 -18.95
N PRO A 182 6.68 0.53 -19.70
CA PRO A 182 7.19 0.50 -21.05
C PRO A 182 8.61 -0.10 -21.11
N ASP A 183 8.98 -0.67 -22.26
CA ASP A 183 10.32 -1.23 -22.48
C ASP A 183 11.37 -0.11 -22.50
N PRO A 184 12.31 -0.06 -21.54
CA PRO A 184 13.32 0.98 -21.45
C PRO A 184 14.20 1.09 -22.69
N THR A 185 14.33 0.03 -23.49
CA THR A 185 15.14 0.04 -24.72
C THR A 185 14.51 0.85 -25.85
N THR A 186 13.21 1.11 -25.75
CA THR A 186 12.42 1.81 -26.78
C THR A 186 11.98 3.21 -26.34
N GLU A 187 12.32 3.64 -25.13
CA GLU A 187 11.89 4.93 -24.59
C GLU A 187 12.57 6.13 -25.28
N ASP A 188 11.75 7.14 -25.60
CA ASP A 188 12.24 8.44 -26.05
C ASP A 188 12.67 9.28 -24.84
N LEU A 189 13.98 9.28 -24.57
CA LEU A 189 14.58 9.97 -23.43
C LEU A 189 14.31 11.48 -23.43
N ASN A 190 14.17 12.11 -24.60
CA ASN A 190 13.91 13.55 -24.68
C ASN A 190 12.46 13.87 -24.28
N LYS A 191 11.50 13.06 -24.74
CA LYS A 191 10.09 13.20 -24.30
C LYS A 191 9.96 12.94 -22.80
N LEU A 192 10.61 11.91 -22.28
CA LEU A 192 10.58 11.60 -20.85
C LEU A 192 11.21 12.73 -20.02
N ALA A 193 12.36 13.25 -20.44
CA ALA A 193 13.03 14.37 -19.76
C ALA A 193 12.17 15.64 -19.79
N THR A 194 11.54 15.94 -20.92
CA THR A 194 10.62 17.10 -21.06
C THR A 194 9.45 16.96 -20.10
N ARG A 195 8.80 15.79 -20.08
CA ARG A 195 7.69 15.52 -19.19
C ARG A 195 8.07 15.63 -17.71
N TYR A 196 9.24 15.12 -17.34
CA TYR A 196 9.79 15.27 -15.99
C TYR A 196 9.96 16.75 -15.62
N GLN A 197 10.56 17.56 -16.49
CA GLN A 197 10.79 18.99 -16.23
C GLN A 197 9.48 19.77 -16.03
N GLU A 198 8.47 19.50 -16.84
CA GLU A 198 7.14 20.11 -16.70
C GLU A 198 6.53 19.83 -15.33
N ILE A 199 6.48 18.55 -14.93
CA ILE A 199 5.90 18.14 -13.66
C ILE A 199 6.71 18.70 -12.49
N ALA A 200 8.04 18.65 -12.56
CA ALA A 200 8.91 19.17 -11.51
C ALA A 200 8.71 20.68 -11.29
N HIS A 201 8.51 21.44 -12.37
CA HIS A 201 8.21 22.87 -12.28
C HIS A 201 6.87 23.13 -11.60
N GLN A 202 5.81 22.43 -12.01
CA GLN A 202 4.48 22.55 -11.40
C GLN A 202 4.50 22.16 -9.91
N TRP A 203 5.18 21.05 -9.59
CA TRP A 203 5.33 20.59 -8.21
C TRP A 203 6.02 21.63 -7.33
N LYS A 204 7.09 22.27 -7.81
CA LYS A 204 7.81 23.29 -7.04
C LYS A 204 6.93 24.49 -6.66
N GLN A 205 6.05 24.91 -7.58
CA GLN A 205 5.11 26.01 -7.32
C GLN A 205 4.07 25.60 -6.27
N LEU A 206 3.44 24.43 -6.44
CA LEU A 206 2.44 23.91 -5.51
C LEU A 206 3.03 23.63 -4.12
N ASP A 207 4.24 23.07 -4.04
CA ASP A 207 4.94 22.77 -2.79
C ASP A 207 5.22 24.06 -1.99
N SER A 208 5.64 25.12 -2.69
CA SER A 208 5.83 26.45 -2.08
C SER A 208 4.53 27.01 -1.51
N GLU A 209 3.42 26.89 -2.24
CA GLU A 209 2.11 27.38 -1.81
C GLU A 209 1.56 26.57 -0.63
N ILE A 210 1.62 25.24 -0.70
CA ILE A 210 1.23 24.33 0.38
C ILE A 210 2.02 24.64 1.65
N THR A 211 3.35 24.78 1.54
CA THR A 211 4.22 25.11 2.68
C THR A 211 3.82 26.44 3.32
N HIS A 212 3.59 27.46 2.51
CA HIS A 212 3.17 28.78 2.99
C HIS A 212 1.82 28.72 3.74
N ILE A 213 0.81 28.05 3.16
CA ILE A 213 -0.51 27.89 3.76
C ILE A 213 -0.41 27.09 5.07
N GLN A 214 0.37 26.01 5.07
CA GLN A 214 0.56 25.16 6.24
C GLN A 214 1.18 25.95 7.41
N ASP A 215 2.19 26.77 7.14
CA ASP A 215 2.83 27.58 8.18
C ASP A 215 1.91 28.69 8.71
N ARG A 216 1.13 29.32 7.84
CA ARG A 216 0.07 30.26 8.25
C ARG A 216 -0.99 29.58 9.13
N LEU A 217 -1.42 28.37 8.77
CA LEU A 217 -2.38 27.61 9.55
C LEU A 217 -1.84 27.29 10.95
N LYS A 218 -0.59 26.81 11.05
CA LYS A 218 0.09 26.55 12.34
C LYS A 218 0.16 27.83 13.18
N GLN A 219 0.54 28.96 12.59
CA GLN A 219 0.63 30.24 13.28
C GLN A 219 -0.74 30.70 13.78
N ALA A 220 -1.77 30.63 12.94
CA ALA A 220 -3.14 30.98 13.31
C ALA A 220 -3.66 30.11 14.46
N MET A 221 -3.51 28.78 14.37
CA MET A 221 -3.90 27.84 15.43
C MET A 221 -3.20 28.16 16.77
N LYS A 222 -1.90 28.45 16.75
CA LYS A 222 -1.15 28.85 17.95
C LYS A 222 -1.65 30.16 18.56
N THR A 223 -1.83 31.20 17.73
CA THR A 223 -2.27 32.52 18.19
C THR A 223 -3.71 32.51 18.70
N GLN A 224 -4.57 31.69 18.10
CA GLN A 224 -5.97 31.54 18.50
C GLN A 224 -6.18 30.50 19.62
N HIS A 225 -5.11 29.84 20.07
CA HIS A 225 -5.18 28.76 21.07
C HIS A 225 -6.13 27.61 20.67
N VAL A 226 -6.14 27.25 19.38
CA VAL A 226 -6.93 26.15 18.83
C VAL A 226 -6.02 24.95 18.58
N ASP A 227 -6.18 23.90 19.39
CA ASP A 227 -5.37 22.67 19.27
C ASP A 227 -5.88 21.72 18.16
N GLN A 228 -7.15 21.84 17.77
CA GLN A 228 -7.77 20.98 16.76
C GLN A 228 -8.87 21.71 15.98
N THR A 229 -8.90 21.50 14.66
CA THR A 229 -9.99 21.84 13.74
C THR A 229 -10.63 20.56 13.21
N ASP A 230 -11.66 20.69 12.37
CA ASP A 230 -12.29 19.54 11.69
C ASP A 230 -11.30 18.72 10.86
N SER A 231 -10.24 19.36 10.35
CA SER A 231 -9.29 18.75 9.41
C SER A 231 -7.88 18.54 9.98
N PHE A 232 -7.48 19.28 11.02
CA PHE A 232 -6.10 19.28 11.51
C PHE A 232 -6.01 19.30 13.03
N LYS A 233 -5.02 18.58 13.57
CA LYS A 233 -4.64 18.66 14.99
C LYS A 233 -3.21 19.18 15.11
N LEU A 234 -3.02 20.21 15.92
CA LEU A 234 -1.69 20.70 16.27
C LEU A 234 -1.12 19.84 17.39
N SER A 235 0.08 19.29 17.19
CA SER A 235 0.80 18.55 18.22
C SER A 235 2.20 19.13 18.39
N SER A 236 2.72 19.07 19.62
CA SER A 236 4.10 19.43 19.93
C SER A 236 4.80 18.27 20.61
N SER A 237 6.08 18.07 20.29
CA SER A 237 6.95 17.14 21.00
C SER A 237 8.25 17.86 21.36
N GLN A 238 8.74 17.63 22.57
CA GLN A 238 10.03 18.16 23.00
C GLN A 238 11.11 17.14 22.67
N ARG A 239 12.03 17.51 21.77
CA ARG A 239 13.19 16.67 21.45
C ARG A 239 14.36 17.04 22.36
N LYS A 240 14.68 16.16 23.31
CA LYS A 240 15.93 16.25 24.10
C LYS A 240 17.06 15.64 23.27
N THR A 241 18.04 16.46 22.87
CA THR A 241 19.26 15.99 22.20
C THR A 241 20.40 16.04 23.20
N LEU A 242 21.01 14.89 23.51
CA LEU A 242 22.27 14.82 24.26
C LEU A 242 23.41 14.90 23.26
N LYS A 243 24.37 15.80 23.49
CA LYS A 243 25.55 15.98 22.64
C LYS A 243 26.79 15.77 23.50
N THR A 244 27.75 15.01 22.97
CA THR A 244 29.10 14.86 23.51
C THR A 244 30.09 14.85 22.34
N THR A 245 31.38 15.05 22.60
CA THR A 245 32.42 14.95 21.56
C THR A 245 32.89 13.51 21.40
N PHE A 246 33.48 13.18 20.24
CA PHE A 246 34.05 11.85 20.01
C PHE A 246 35.16 11.52 21.02
N ALA A 247 36.00 12.51 21.37
CA ALA A 247 37.07 12.32 22.35
C ALA A 247 36.52 11.95 23.74
N GLN A 248 35.53 12.70 24.22
CA GLN A 248 34.88 12.42 25.52
C GLN A 248 34.15 11.08 25.52
N LEU A 249 33.48 10.72 24.41
CA LEU A 249 32.84 9.42 24.29
C LEU A 249 33.87 8.29 24.30
N SER A 250 34.95 8.42 23.52
CA SER A 250 36.04 7.43 23.45
C SER A 250 36.68 7.20 24.82
N GLU A 251 37.03 8.27 25.54
CA GLU A 251 37.58 8.19 26.89
C GLU A 251 36.59 7.54 27.86
N PHE A 252 35.31 7.89 27.79
CA PHE A 252 34.28 7.27 28.62
C PHE A 252 34.12 5.77 28.35
N VAL A 253 34.11 5.36 27.08
CA VAL A 253 34.02 3.95 26.67
C VAL A 253 35.22 3.15 27.19
N GLN A 254 36.42 3.70 27.08
CA GLN A 254 37.65 3.08 27.59
C GLN A 254 37.64 2.98 29.12
N THR A 255 37.28 4.06 29.84
CA THR A 255 37.29 4.09 31.32
C THR A 255 36.21 3.21 31.94
N GLN A 256 35.05 3.08 31.30
CA GLN A 256 33.97 2.21 31.76
C GLN A 256 34.08 0.78 31.23
N ASN A 257 35.11 0.48 30.43
CA ASN A 257 35.35 -0.82 29.81
C ASN A 257 34.12 -1.33 29.02
N LEU A 258 33.50 -0.42 28.27
CA LEU A 258 32.30 -0.70 27.46
C LEU A 258 32.71 -1.20 26.08
N GLU A 259 32.03 -2.24 25.59
CA GLU A 259 32.15 -2.68 24.20
C GLU A 259 31.18 -1.90 23.31
N LEU A 260 31.73 -0.93 22.57
CA LEU A 260 31.02 -0.20 21.52
C LEU A 260 31.69 -0.49 20.18
N ASP A 261 31.35 -1.64 19.61
CA ASP A 261 31.85 -2.11 18.32
C ASP A 261 30.73 -2.06 17.27
N PHE A 262 30.80 -1.04 16.42
CA PHE A 262 29.91 -0.88 15.29
C PHE A 262 30.65 -0.15 14.16
N PRO A 263 30.30 -0.44 12.88
CA PRO A 263 31.00 0.15 11.74
C PRO A 263 30.77 1.66 11.67
N LEU A 264 31.86 2.40 11.47
CA LEU A 264 31.83 3.85 11.27
C LEU A 264 32.22 4.18 9.83
N THR A 265 31.35 4.90 9.12
CA THR A 265 31.67 5.41 7.79
C THR A 265 32.64 6.59 7.90
N LEU A 266 33.87 6.39 7.43
CA LEU A 266 34.86 7.46 7.30
C LEU A 266 34.48 8.37 6.13
N THR A 267 33.75 9.45 6.41
CA THR A 267 33.39 10.45 5.38
C THR A 267 34.64 11.11 4.79
N GLN A 268 34.55 11.66 3.57
CA GLN A 268 35.67 12.37 2.94
C GLN A 268 36.26 13.49 3.82
N ALA A 269 35.42 14.18 4.61
CA ALA A 269 35.88 15.21 5.54
C ALA A 269 36.74 14.62 6.67
N LEU A 270 36.35 13.48 7.25
CA LEU A 270 37.13 12.78 8.28
C LEU A 270 38.42 12.19 7.70
N GLN A 271 38.35 11.58 6.51
CA GLN A 271 39.53 11.06 5.82
C GLN A 271 40.57 12.17 5.60
N LYS A 272 40.13 13.36 5.19
CA LYS A 272 41.01 14.52 5.02
C LYS A 272 41.64 15.01 6.33
N GLN A 273 40.91 14.94 7.45
CA GLN A 273 41.44 15.30 8.76
C GLN A 273 42.45 14.28 9.30
N LEU A 274 42.23 12.98 9.03
CA LEU A 274 43.15 11.91 9.41
C LEU A 274 44.41 11.89 8.52
N GLY A 275 44.32 12.38 7.29
CA GLY A 275 45.46 12.47 6.38
C GLY A 275 46.07 11.09 6.11
N GLU A 276 47.40 11.01 6.06
CA GLU A 276 48.12 9.76 5.79
C GLU A 276 47.99 8.72 6.91
N THR A 277 47.65 9.13 8.14
CA THR A 277 47.52 8.21 9.28
C THR A 277 46.34 7.24 9.14
N ILE A 278 45.41 7.52 8.23
CA ILE A 278 44.29 6.61 7.93
C ILE A 278 44.75 5.22 7.47
N GLN A 279 45.94 5.10 6.86
CA GLN A 279 46.49 3.81 6.40
C GLN A 279 46.79 2.85 7.56
N GLN A 280 46.87 3.36 8.79
CA GLN A 280 47.11 2.56 9.99
C GLN A 280 45.81 2.01 10.59
N LEU A 281 44.65 2.53 10.17
CA LEU A 281 43.35 2.02 10.59
C LEU A 281 42.95 0.84 9.69
N PRO A 282 42.60 -0.33 10.27
CA PRO A 282 42.06 -1.43 9.48
C PRO A 282 40.68 -1.05 8.94
N THR A 283 40.58 -0.86 7.62
CA THR A 283 39.33 -0.49 6.93
C THR A 283 38.87 -1.59 5.98
N GLN A 284 37.56 -1.64 5.72
CA GLN A 284 36.97 -2.43 4.65
C GLN A 284 36.36 -1.48 3.62
N GLU A 285 36.69 -1.67 2.35
CA GLU A 285 36.18 -0.83 1.26
C GLU A 285 34.94 -1.47 0.61
N GLU A 286 33.83 -0.74 0.59
CA GLU A 286 32.63 -1.10 -0.16
C GLU A 286 32.45 -0.15 -1.35
N ASN A 287 32.58 -0.66 -2.57
CA ASN A 287 32.37 0.12 -3.79
C ASN A 287 30.91 0.03 -4.24
N THR A 288 30.19 1.16 -4.20
CA THR A 288 28.81 1.26 -4.70
C THR A 288 28.73 2.28 -5.83
N THR A 289 28.25 1.86 -7.00
CA THR A 289 27.93 2.78 -8.10
C THR A 289 26.62 3.50 -7.83
N VAL A 290 26.63 4.82 -7.86
CA VAL A 290 25.43 5.66 -7.67
C VAL A 290 25.14 6.44 -8.95
N TRP A 291 23.99 6.17 -9.57
CA TRP A 291 23.51 6.90 -10.74
C TRP A 291 22.69 8.12 -10.31
N ARG A 292 22.90 9.26 -10.97
CA ARG A 292 22.18 10.51 -10.69
C ARG A 292 21.79 11.20 -11.99
N LEU A 293 20.58 11.74 -12.04
CA LEU A 293 20.16 12.68 -13.08
C LEU A 293 20.65 14.08 -12.71
N ILE A 294 21.45 14.68 -13.58
CA ILE A 294 21.95 16.04 -13.41
C ILE A 294 21.32 16.89 -14.52
N PRO A 295 20.53 17.93 -14.19
CA PRO A 295 19.97 18.82 -15.20
C PRO A 295 21.09 19.51 -15.98
N LYS A 296 21.02 19.51 -17.31
CA LYS A 296 21.84 20.43 -18.11
C LYS A 296 21.33 21.85 -17.86
N ALA A 297 22.23 22.78 -17.55
CA ALA A 297 21.89 24.19 -17.58
C ALA A 297 21.36 24.52 -18.98
N LYS A 298 20.18 25.14 -19.07
CA LYS A 298 19.78 25.78 -20.33
C LYS A 298 20.78 26.91 -20.55
N ASP A 299 21.44 26.95 -21.70
CA ASP A 299 22.14 28.14 -22.14
C ASP A 299 21.11 29.27 -22.20
N HIS A 300 21.11 30.13 -21.18
CA HIS A 300 20.29 31.32 -21.14
C HIS A 300 20.90 32.35 -22.10
N ASN A 301 20.74 32.12 -23.40
CA ASN A 301 20.86 33.12 -24.46
C ASN A 301 19.54 33.15 -25.24
N SER A 302 18.49 33.57 -24.54
CA SER A 302 17.32 34.16 -25.18
C SER A 302 16.81 35.23 -24.23
N GLU A 303 17.06 36.48 -24.61
CA GLU A 303 16.62 37.70 -23.96
C GLU A 303 15.15 37.59 -23.58
N SER A 304 14.85 37.69 -22.27
CA SER A 304 13.48 37.91 -21.81
C SER A 304 13.22 39.41 -21.83
N GLU A 305 12.67 39.90 -22.95
CA GLU A 305 11.85 41.11 -22.91
C GLU A 305 10.53 40.77 -22.22
N PHE A 306 10.41 41.15 -20.94
CA PHE A 306 9.10 41.42 -20.35
C PHE A 306 9.17 42.77 -19.62
N PRO A 307 8.20 43.67 -19.85
CA PRO A 307 8.15 44.96 -19.17
C PRO A 307 7.67 44.78 -17.71
N PRO A 308 8.02 45.73 -16.82
CA PRO A 308 7.60 45.65 -15.42
C PRO A 308 6.12 45.99 -15.28
N PHE A 309 5.38 45.14 -14.57
CA PHE A 309 4.19 45.52 -13.79
C PHE A 309 4.12 44.66 -12.52
#